data_AF-A0A969U1Z6-F1
#
_entry.id   AF-A0A969U1Z6-F1
#
_cell.length_a   1.000
_cell.length_b   1.000
_cell.length_c   1.000
_cell.angle_alpha   90.00
_cell.angle_beta   90.00
_cell.angle_gamma   90.00
#
_symmetry.space_group_name_H-M   'P 1'
#
loop_
_entity.id
_entity.type
_entity.pdbx_description
1 polymer ?
#
loop_
_entity_poly.entity_id
_entity_poly.type
_entity_poly.pdbx_seq_one_letter_code
_entity_poly.pdbx_strand_id
1 'polypeptide(L)'
;MVPYPECSTLLYDRDDVTIAIGNRYKLLCRADVLQDIPGTVGTGLVLNTGNLAEGIRTFIKGGYVFDIFTTNTDHLNQGSPDGSATRLAIPITHCTKPAPEHLERAIIAVAYGAPQRWYILPTVRFWRKISAPN
;
A
#
# COMPACT_ATOMS: atom_id res chain seq x y z
N MET A 1 5.87 -0.59 -13.50
CA MET A 1 5.50 -1.17 -12.18
C MET A 1 6.54 -2.11 -11.62
N VAL A 2 6.93 -1.88 -10.36
CA VAL A 2 7.91 -2.67 -9.60
C VAL A 2 7.33 -3.06 -8.23
N PRO A 3 7.71 -4.21 -7.65
CA PRO A 3 7.22 -4.60 -6.33
C PRO A 3 7.73 -3.65 -5.24
N TYR A 4 6.94 -3.47 -4.19
CA TYR A 4 7.45 -2.89 -2.95
C TYR A 4 8.50 -3.82 -2.33
N PRO A 5 9.56 -3.28 -1.71
CA PRO A 5 10.39 -4.05 -0.79
C PRO A 5 9.50 -4.74 0.26
N GLU A 6 9.76 -6.00 0.56
CA GLU A 6 9.08 -6.80 1.61
C GLU A 6 7.57 -7.10 1.37
N CYS A 7 6.95 -6.50 0.36
CA CYS A 7 5.55 -6.71 -0.01
C CYS A 7 5.41 -7.05 -1.50
N SER A 8 5.93 -8.20 -1.92
CA SER A 8 6.06 -8.55 -3.35
C SER A 8 4.75 -8.63 -4.15
N THR A 9 3.61 -8.73 -3.46
CA THR A 9 2.26 -8.76 -4.05
C THR A 9 1.69 -7.36 -4.31
N LEU A 10 2.24 -6.33 -3.65
CA LEU A 10 1.95 -4.92 -3.89
C LEU A 10 3.02 -4.32 -4.82
N LEU A 11 2.57 -3.61 -5.85
CA LEU A 11 3.43 -2.94 -6.81
C LEU A 11 3.10 -1.45 -6.86
N TYR A 12 4.09 -0.64 -7.22
CA TYR A 12 3.89 0.77 -7.56
C TYR A 12 4.45 1.06 -8.94
N ASP A 13 4.00 2.15 -9.56
CA ASP A 13 4.67 2.64 -10.76
C ASP A 13 5.96 3.40 -10.42
N ARG A 14 7.07 2.93 -10.99
CA ARG A 14 8.39 3.51 -10.75
C ARG A 14 8.52 4.86 -11.46
N ASP A 15 7.82 5.03 -12.56
CA ASP A 15 7.88 6.28 -13.34
C ASP A 15 7.14 7.39 -12.59
N ASP A 16 6.02 7.09 -11.92
CA ASP A 16 5.32 8.03 -11.02
C ASP A 16 6.26 8.53 -9.91
N VAL A 17 7.04 7.63 -9.30
CA VAL A 17 8.06 8.00 -8.29
C VAL A 17 9.15 8.87 -8.91
N THR A 18 9.66 8.50 -10.08
CA THR A 18 10.74 9.26 -10.72
C THR A 18 10.29 10.67 -11.11
N ILE A 19 9.08 10.80 -11.65
CA ILE A 19 8.52 12.05 -12.14
C ILE A 19 8.03 12.92 -10.98
N ALA A 20 7.23 12.36 -10.07
CA ALA A 20 6.54 13.15 -9.05
C ALA A 20 7.44 13.52 -7.86
N ILE A 21 8.46 12.70 -7.56
CA ILE A 21 9.38 12.95 -6.44
C ILE A 21 10.86 12.95 -6.80
N GLY A 22 11.23 12.80 -8.06
CA GLY A 22 12.64 12.87 -8.49
C GLY A 22 13.52 11.82 -7.79
N ASN A 23 12.97 10.69 -7.38
CA ASN A 23 13.62 9.67 -6.53
C ASN A 23 14.16 10.18 -5.18
N ARG A 24 13.66 11.32 -4.67
CA ARG A 24 14.08 11.87 -3.36
C ARG A 24 13.58 11.07 -2.17
N TYR A 25 12.52 10.30 -2.33
CA TYR A 25 11.95 9.46 -1.28
C TYR A 25 11.95 7.99 -1.71
N LYS A 26 12.12 7.10 -0.73
CA LYS A 26 11.90 5.67 -0.91
C LYS A 26 10.50 5.33 -0.46
N LEU A 27 9.80 4.53 -1.26
CA LEU A 27 8.54 3.93 -0.87
C LEU A 27 8.81 2.61 -0.15
N LEU A 28 8.26 2.49 1.05
CA LEU A 28 8.27 1.28 1.86
C LEU A 28 6.84 0.78 2.05
N CYS A 29 6.73 -0.50 2.38
CA CYS A 29 5.47 -1.15 2.66
C CYS A 29 5.59 -1.94 3.96
N ARG A 30 4.50 -2.00 4.71
CA ARG A 30 4.28 -2.96 5.80
C ARG A 30 3.01 -3.75 5.49
N ALA A 31 3.06 -5.06 5.67
CA ALA A 31 1.89 -5.94 5.52
C ALA A 31 1.31 -6.33 6.89
N ASP A 32 -0.01 -6.52 6.91
CA ASP A 32 -0.78 -6.81 8.12
C ASP A 32 -0.69 -8.27 8.64
N VAL A 33 -0.05 -9.19 7.92
CA VAL A 33 -0.04 -10.63 8.30
C VAL A 33 1.36 -11.23 8.10
N LEU A 34 1.74 -12.16 9.00
CA LEU A 34 2.82 -13.14 8.78
C LEU A 34 2.62 -13.80 7.41
N GLN A 35 3.52 -13.50 6.47
CA GLN A 35 3.44 -14.07 5.14
C GLN A 35 4.76 -14.76 4.81
N ASP A 36 4.68 -16.05 4.48
CA ASP A 36 5.72 -16.78 3.77
C ASP A 36 5.66 -16.32 2.30
N ILE A 37 6.22 -15.14 2.03
CA ILE A 37 6.25 -14.52 0.71
C ILE A 37 7.41 -15.16 -0.07
N PRO A 38 7.16 -15.87 -1.19
CA PRO A 38 8.23 -16.45 -1.98
C PRO A 38 9.24 -15.37 -2.41
N GLY A 39 10.50 -15.54 -2.00
CA GLY A 39 11.61 -14.61 -2.29
C GLY A 39 11.96 -13.58 -1.20
N THR A 40 11.33 -13.65 -0.02
CA THR A 40 11.66 -12.76 1.11
C THR A 40 12.66 -13.46 2.04
N VAL A 41 13.96 -13.22 1.83
CA VAL A 41 15.00 -13.66 2.77
C VAL A 41 15.18 -12.57 3.82
N GLY A 42 15.18 -12.99 5.09
CA GLY A 42 15.07 -12.16 6.29
C GLY A 42 15.72 -10.77 6.26
N THR A 43 14.94 -9.77 6.66
CA THR A 43 15.24 -8.67 7.60
C THR A 43 14.21 -7.56 7.34
N GLY A 44 13.18 -7.42 8.18
CA GLY A 44 12.32 -6.22 8.12
C GLY A 44 10.82 -6.35 8.41
N LEU A 45 10.25 -7.54 8.66
CA LEU A 45 8.80 -7.66 8.89
C LEU A 45 8.36 -6.95 10.19
N VAL A 46 7.89 -5.72 10.09
CA VAL A 46 7.20 -5.02 11.19
C VAL A 46 5.76 -5.53 11.27
N LEU A 47 5.49 -6.28 12.33
CA LEU A 47 4.19 -6.89 12.61
C LEU A 47 3.23 -5.86 13.22
N ASN A 48 2.10 -5.58 12.55
CA ASN A 48 0.95 -4.93 13.18
C ASN A 48 -0.02 -6.01 13.70
N THR A 49 0.36 -6.74 14.76
CA THR A 49 -0.50 -7.78 15.36
C THR A 49 -1.66 -7.23 16.19
N GLY A 50 -1.67 -5.92 16.49
CA GLY A 50 -2.65 -5.31 17.39
C GLY A 50 -3.80 -4.54 16.74
N ASN A 51 -3.65 -4.06 15.50
CA ASN A 51 -4.60 -3.12 14.87
C ASN A 51 -4.81 -3.44 13.39
N LEU A 52 -5.38 -4.60 13.09
CA LEU A 52 -5.91 -4.84 11.75
C LEU A 52 -7.06 -3.86 11.52
N ALA A 53 -6.93 -3.01 10.50
CA ALA A 53 -8.05 -2.19 10.11
C ALA A 53 -9.20 -3.13 9.69
N GLU A 54 -10.39 -2.97 10.30
CA GLU A 54 -11.56 -3.84 10.14
C GLU A 54 -12.05 -3.92 8.67
N GLY A 55 -11.48 -3.09 7.79
CA GLY A 55 -11.88 -2.93 6.41
C GLY A 55 -13.17 -2.10 6.29
N ILE A 56 -13.73 -2.05 5.08
CA ILE A 56 -15.03 -1.42 4.84
C ILE A 56 -16.10 -2.49 5.01
N ARG A 57 -17.03 -2.34 5.97
CA ARG A 57 -18.04 -3.36 6.34
C ARG A 57 -18.87 -3.89 5.16
N THR A 58 -19.05 -3.12 4.10
CA THR A 58 -19.81 -3.50 2.89
C THR A 58 -18.99 -4.26 1.85
N PHE A 59 -17.67 -4.37 2.03
CA PHE A 59 -16.76 -5.07 1.12
C PHE A 59 -16.05 -6.20 1.86
N ILE A 60 -15.97 -7.35 1.19
CA ILE A 60 -15.18 -8.46 1.70
C ILE A 60 -13.71 -8.15 1.40
N LYS A 61 -12.87 -8.17 2.45
CA LYS A 61 -11.41 -8.07 2.31
C LYS A 61 -10.90 -9.26 1.49
N GLY A 62 -10.59 -9.02 0.22
CA GLY A 62 -10.13 -10.04 -0.72
C GLY A 62 -8.61 -10.24 -0.75
N GLY A 63 -7.87 -9.63 0.16
CA GLY A 63 -6.40 -9.65 0.19
C GLY A 63 -5.81 -8.98 1.43
N TYR A 64 -4.51 -8.70 1.39
CA TYR A 64 -3.80 -8.06 2.49
C TYR A 64 -4.07 -6.56 2.54
N VAL A 65 -3.99 -5.99 3.74
CA VAL A 65 -3.92 -4.54 3.93
C VAL A 65 -2.43 -4.21 4.05
N PHE A 66 -2.05 -3.12 3.38
CA PHE A 66 -0.70 -2.65 3.34
C PHE A 66 -0.68 -1.21 3.82
N ASP A 67 0.24 -0.93 4.74
CA ASP A 67 0.59 0.45 5.05
C ASP A 67 1.76 0.87 4.17
N ILE A 68 1.60 2.00 3.49
CA ILE A 68 2.64 2.57 2.62
C ILE A 68 3.26 3.75 3.35
N PHE A 69 4.59 3.79 3.37
CA PHE A 69 5.35 4.86 3.99
C PHE A 69 6.38 5.42 3.01
N THR A 70 6.70 6.70 3.18
CA THR A 70 7.82 7.33 2.49
C THR A 70 8.92 7.61 3.49
N THR A 71 10.15 7.18 3.23
CA THR A 71 11.32 7.67 3.98
C THR A 71 12.08 8.65 3.10
N ASN A 72 12.42 9.79 3.65
CA ASN A 72 13.60 10.53 3.21
C ASN A 72 14.81 10.03 3.99
N THR A 73 16.00 10.28 3.46
CA THR A 73 17.23 10.18 4.24
C THR A 73 17.39 11.32 5.25
N ASP A 74 16.60 12.40 5.18
CA ASP A 74 16.82 13.64 5.96
C ASP A 74 15.74 14.03 6.99
N HIS A 75 14.54 13.43 7.00
CA HIS A 75 13.49 13.71 8.00
C HIS A 75 12.64 12.47 8.33
N LEU A 76 13.27 11.46 8.92
CA LEU A 76 12.61 10.32 9.57
C LEU A 76 11.59 10.69 10.66
N ASN A 77 11.33 11.97 10.92
CA ASN A 77 10.58 12.44 12.08
C ASN A 77 9.37 13.34 11.74
N GLN A 78 8.96 13.45 10.48
CA GLN A 78 7.66 14.06 10.16
C GLN A 78 6.71 13.03 9.55
N GLY A 79 6.51 11.92 10.26
CA GLY A 79 5.13 11.46 10.43
C GLY A 79 4.30 12.63 10.95
N SER A 80 3.03 12.70 10.61
CA SER A 80 2.16 13.77 11.12
C SER A 80 2.43 13.96 12.63
N PRO A 81 2.61 15.20 13.13
CA PRO A 81 3.07 15.46 14.50
C PRO A 81 2.21 14.85 15.62
N ASP A 82 1.04 14.32 15.26
CA ASP A 82 0.06 13.62 16.08
C ASP A 82 0.11 12.07 15.95
N GLY A 83 1.05 11.51 15.18
CA GLY A 83 1.10 10.08 14.85
C GLY A 83 0.00 9.63 13.88
N SER A 84 -0.71 10.56 13.24
CA SER A 84 -1.76 10.28 12.27
C SER A 84 -1.20 9.83 10.93
N ALA A 85 -1.77 8.77 10.35
CA ALA A 85 -1.52 8.40 8.96
C ALA A 85 -2.18 9.46 8.05
N THR A 86 -1.40 10.23 7.31
CA THR A 86 -1.93 11.19 6.32
C THR A 86 -2.03 10.55 4.95
N ARG A 87 -2.93 11.06 4.10
CA ARG A 87 -2.97 10.63 2.70
C ARG A 87 -1.65 11.02 2.05
N LEU A 88 -1.04 10.07 1.35
CA LEU A 88 0.13 10.36 0.53
C LEU A 88 -0.26 11.41 -0.52
N ALA A 89 0.38 12.58 -0.46
CA ALA A 89 0.04 13.74 -1.31
C ALA A 89 0.53 13.60 -2.76
N ILE A 90 1.43 12.65 -3.00
CA ILE A 90 2.02 12.40 -4.31
C ILE A 90 1.16 11.35 -5.02
N PRO A 91 0.72 11.59 -6.27
CA PRO A 91 -0.07 10.64 -7.03
C PRO A 91 0.83 9.49 -7.53
N ILE A 92 0.72 8.33 -6.91
CA ILE A 92 1.43 7.11 -7.25
C ILE A 92 0.40 6.03 -7.56
N THR A 93 0.55 5.38 -8.71
CA THR A 93 -0.30 4.28 -9.09
C THR A 93 0.13 3.02 -8.35
N HIS A 94 -0.77 2.49 -7.52
CA HIS A 94 -0.55 1.23 -6.79
C HIS A 94 -1.31 0.09 -7.45
N CYS A 95 -0.71 -1.10 -7.42
CA CYS A 95 -1.31 -2.29 -8.00
C CYS A 95 -1.17 -3.49 -7.08
N THR A 96 -2.20 -4.33 -7.06
CA THR A 96 -2.16 -5.61 -6.34
C THR A 96 -2.50 -6.76 -7.28
N LYS A 97 -2.01 -7.95 -6.95
CA LYS A 97 -2.39 -9.21 -7.59
C LYS A 97 -3.43 -9.90 -6.69
N PRO A 98 -4.74 -9.71 -6.93
CA PRO A 98 -5.76 -10.40 -6.14
C PRO A 98 -5.79 -11.90 -6.48
N ALA A 99 -6.51 -12.66 -5.65
CA ALA A 99 -6.87 -14.03 -5.99
C ALA A 99 -7.68 -14.08 -7.30
N PRO A 100 -7.52 -15.12 -8.15
CA PRO A 100 -8.19 -15.21 -9.45
C PRO A 100 -9.71 -15.00 -9.40
N GLU A 101 -10.37 -15.53 -8.37
CA GLU A 101 -11.81 -15.41 -8.09
C GLU A 101 -12.27 -13.99 -7.74
N HIS A 102 -11.35 -13.05 -7.53
CA HIS A 102 -11.65 -11.65 -7.22
C HIS A 102 -11.25 -10.69 -8.34
N LEU A 103 -10.59 -11.17 -9.39
CA LEU A 103 -10.02 -10.32 -10.44
C LEU A 103 -11.07 -9.46 -11.16
N GLU A 104 -12.31 -9.92 -11.28
CA GLU A 104 -13.38 -9.19 -11.98
C GLU A 104 -14.12 -8.17 -11.11
N ARG A 105 -13.94 -8.21 -9.78
CA ARG A 105 -14.74 -7.41 -8.82
C ARG A 105 -13.93 -6.67 -7.77
N ALA A 106 -12.62 -6.90 -7.73
CA ALA A 106 -11.74 -6.30 -6.74
C ALA A 106 -11.63 -4.79 -6.98
N ILE A 107 -11.71 -4.04 -5.89
CA ILE A 107 -11.46 -2.61 -5.83
C ILE A 107 -10.29 -2.33 -4.90
N ILE A 108 -9.59 -1.21 -5.10
CA ILE A 108 -8.61 -0.70 -4.15
C ILE A 108 -9.23 0.47 -3.41
N ALA A 109 -9.00 0.52 -2.10
CA ALA A 109 -9.35 1.65 -1.27
C ALA A 109 -8.11 2.09 -0.48
N VAL A 110 -8.04 3.39 -0.19
CA VAL A 110 -7.02 3.97 0.70
C VAL A 110 -7.67 4.43 1.98
N ALA A 111 -6.94 4.31 3.08
CA ALA A 111 -7.44 4.61 4.40
C ALA A 111 -6.41 5.45 5.15
N TYR A 112 -6.84 6.59 5.67
CA TYR A 112 -5.97 7.54 6.38
C TYR A 112 -6.76 8.37 7.41
N GLY A 113 -6.06 9.04 8.31
CA GLY A 113 -6.59 9.88 9.39
C GLY A 113 -6.80 9.13 10.71
N ALA A 114 -7.13 9.90 11.75
CA ALA A 114 -7.52 9.41 13.08
C ALA A 114 -8.79 10.15 13.53
N PRO A 115 -10.00 9.53 13.50
CA PRO A 115 -10.28 8.15 13.09
C PRO A 115 -10.06 7.91 11.58
N GLN A 116 -9.76 6.67 11.24
CA GLN A 116 -9.44 6.29 9.86
C GLN A 116 -10.66 6.40 8.95
N ARG A 117 -10.52 7.12 7.83
CA ARG A 117 -11.54 7.24 6.78
C ARG A 117 -11.10 6.49 5.54
N TRP A 118 -12.02 5.74 4.95
CA TRP A 118 -11.79 4.95 3.75
C TRP A 118 -12.30 5.67 2.50
N TYR A 119 -11.50 5.64 1.44
CA TYR A 119 -11.83 6.18 0.13
C TYR A 119 -11.64 5.08 -0.91
N ILE A 120 -12.71 4.71 -1.59
CA ILE A 120 -12.65 3.80 -2.73
C ILE A 120 -12.06 4.55 -3.90
N LEU A 121 -11.04 3.97 -4.52
CA LEU A 121 -10.35 4.60 -5.64
C LEU A 121 -10.94 4.14 -6.98
N PRO A 122 -10.91 4.99 -8.02
CA PRO A 122 -11.17 4.58 -9.39
C PRO A 122 -10.19 3.47 -9.77
N THR A 123 -10.70 2.25 -9.78
CA THR A 123 -9.89 1.06 -9.93
C THR A 123 -10.01 0.54 -11.36
N VAL A 124 -8.87 0.21 -11.97
CA VAL A 124 -8.79 -0.37 -13.31
C VAL A 124 -8.12 -1.74 -13.26
N ARG A 125 -8.56 -2.63 -14.15
CA ARG A 125 -7.94 -3.93 -14.34
C ARG A 125 -6.96 -3.87 -15.51
N PHE A 126 -5.73 -4.30 -15.25
CA PHE A 126 -4.73 -4.55 -16.29
C PHE A 126 -4.22 -5.99 -16.17
N TRP A 127 -4.56 -6.84 -17.14
CA TRP A 127 -4.23 -8.27 -17.13
C TRP A 127 -4.72 -8.99 -15.86
N ARG A 128 -3.77 -9.37 -14.99
CA ARG A 128 -3.96 -10.10 -13.72
C ARG A 128 -3.71 -9.21 -12.50
N LYS A 129 -3.81 -7.90 -12.68
CA LYS A 129 -3.59 -6.89 -11.64
C LYS A 129 -4.76 -5.93 -11.58
N ILE A 130 -4.95 -5.40 -10.39
CA ILE A 130 -5.90 -4.34 -10.08
C ILE A 130 -5.09 -3.12 -9.67
N SER A 131 -5.40 -1.97 -10.25
CA SER A 131 -4.57 -0.77 -10.19
C SER A 131 -5.41 0.44 -9.83
N ALA A 132 -4.88 1.33 -8.99
CA ALA A 132 -5.51 2.60 -8.67
C ALA A 132 -4.47 3.66 -8.24
N PRO A 133 -4.63 4.93 -8.66
CA PRO A 133 -3.86 6.04 -8.10
C PRO A 133 -4.42 6.42 -6.73
N ASN A 134 -3.54 6.80 -5.80
CA ASN A 134 -3.89 7.15 -4.41
C ASN A 134 -4.57 8.51 -4.23
#